data_AF-A0A8D9BRM2-F1
#
_entry.id   AF-A0A8D9BRM2-F1
#
_cell.length_a   1.000
_cell.length_b   1.000
_cell.length_c   1.000
_cell.angle_alpha   90.00
_cell.angle_beta   90.00
_cell.angle_gamma   90.00
#
_symmetry.space_group_name_H-M   'P 1'
#
loop_
_entity.id
_entity.type
_entity.pdbx_description
1 polymer ?
#
loop_
_entity_poly.entity_id
_entity_poly.type
_entity_poly.pdbx_seq_one_letter_code
_entity_poly.pdbx_strand_id
1 'polypeptide(L)'
;MSSLGPAELPFDQFAEDGRLSRIISVQDKLDSGNITIGLRSQSGVVLATEGNEQYALRRLYNVEGRIGVAVSGVGSIGQTLVDIAKTECSSYCSNFGADMNLRELQTRLATYIHGHTISSVIQPLEVRLLCASYEEAGPMLYVIEPSGDSRGSYGAISGHGCNLAMNRLKGINLSSLSLEELAKESTVMSYLANEKARIEIELGLIGGSTGRFELASPRLLTECHNHANMVMQMLSRSDKH
;
A
#
# COMPACT_ATOMS: atom_id res chain seq x y z
N MET A 1 -20.26 -20.47 -34.58
CA MET A 1 -18.79 -20.44 -34.38
C MET A 1 -18.58 -19.83 -33.01
N SER A 2 -18.06 -20.63 -32.08
CA SER A 2 -17.84 -20.26 -30.68
C SER A 2 -16.88 -19.07 -30.61
N SER A 3 -17.30 -17.99 -29.96
CA SER A 3 -16.41 -16.91 -29.52
C SER A 3 -15.50 -17.47 -28.43
N LEU A 4 -14.39 -18.07 -28.86
CA LEU A 4 -13.22 -18.17 -28.03
C LEU A 4 -12.90 -16.74 -27.59
N GLY A 5 -13.01 -16.46 -26.28
CA GLY A 5 -12.50 -15.22 -25.70
C GLY A 5 -11.04 -15.03 -26.11
N PRO A 6 -10.52 -13.79 -26.10
CA PRO A 6 -9.21 -13.52 -26.67
C PRO A 6 -8.20 -14.47 -26.03
N ALA A 7 -7.64 -15.34 -26.84
CA ALA A 7 -6.45 -16.10 -26.48
C ALA A 7 -5.45 -15.08 -25.91
N GLU A 8 -4.85 -15.40 -24.76
CA GLU A 8 -3.84 -14.56 -24.12
C GLU A 8 -2.92 -13.98 -25.19
N LEU A 9 -2.99 -12.66 -25.39
CA LEU A 9 -2.22 -11.99 -26.44
C LEU A 9 -0.73 -12.29 -26.21
N PRO A 10 0.07 -12.40 -27.29
CA PRO A 10 1.52 -12.48 -27.19
C PRO A 10 2.09 -11.39 -26.26
N PHE A 11 3.16 -11.78 -25.56
CA PHE A 11 3.80 -11.12 -24.43
C PHE A 11 4.05 -9.59 -24.57
N ASP A 12 4.24 -9.10 -25.80
CA ASP A 12 4.62 -7.73 -26.19
C ASP A 12 3.50 -6.95 -26.87
N GLN A 13 2.30 -7.52 -26.99
CA GLN A 13 1.23 -6.92 -27.77
C GLN A 13 0.40 -5.93 -26.94
N PHE A 14 0.26 -4.73 -27.48
CA PHE A 14 -0.76 -3.79 -27.04
C PHE A 14 -2.15 -4.33 -27.42
N ALA A 15 -3.12 -4.19 -26.51
CA ALA A 15 -4.52 -4.34 -26.83
C ALA A 15 -4.94 -3.33 -27.92
N GLU A 16 -6.11 -3.55 -28.52
CA GLU A 16 -6.65 -2.67 -29.56
C GLU A 16 -6.80 -1.20 -29.08
N ASP A 17 -6.95 -0.98 -27.78
CA ASP A 17 -7.03 0.33 -27.15
C ASP A 17 -5.66 0.95 -26.79
N GLY A 18 -4.55 0.29 -27.16
CA GLY A 18 -3.19 0.75 -26.90
C GLY A 18 -2.67 0.46 -25.50
N ARG A 19 -3.37 -0.33 -24.67
CA ARG A 19 -2.89 -0.71 -23.33
C ARG A 19 -2.12 -2.02 -23.34
N LEU A 20 -1.20 -2.18 -22.39
CA LEU A 20 -0.50 -3.45 -22.19
C LEU A 20 -1.36 -4.41 -21.36
N SER A 21 -1.97 -5.40 -22.02
CA SER A 21 -2.89 -6.37 -21.41
C SER A 21 -2.30 -7.09 -20.19
N ARG A 22 -1.00 -7.38 -20.19
CA ARG A 22 -0.30 -7.98 -19.05
C ARG A 22 -0.34 -7.12 -17.79
N ILE A 23 -0.21 -5.79 -17.94
CA ILE A 23 -0.25 -4.87 -16.80
C ILE A 23 -1.67 -4.80 -16.26
N ILE A 24 -2.68 -4.75 -17.14
CA ILE A 24 -4.09 -4.76 -16.73
C ILE A 24 -4.41 -6.04 -15.94
N SER A 25 -4.01 -7.21 -16.44
CA SER A 25 -4.23 -8.48 -15.75
C SER A 25 -3.60 -8.50 -14.35
N VAL A 26 -2.38 -7.95 -14.21
CA VAL A 26 -1.74 -7.82 -12.89
C VAL A 26 -2.50 -6.84 -12.00
N GLN A 27 -2.97 -5.70 -12.52
CA GLN A 27 -3.78 -4.75 -11.77
C GLN A 27 -5.07 -5.40 -11.26
N ASP A 28 -5.79 -6.16 -12.10
CA ASP A 28 -7.02 -6.87 -11.72
C ASP A 28 -6.77 -7.90 -10.60
N LYS A 29 -5.63 -8.62 -10.66
CA LYS A 29 -5.21 -9.54 -9.60
C LYS A 29 -4.92 -8.80 -8.29
N LEU A 30 -4.23 -7.66 -8.35
CA LEU A 30 -3.91 -6.85 -7.18
C LEU A 30 -5.17 -6.27 -6.54
N ASP A 31 -6.13 -5.84 -7.33
CA ASP A 31 -7.39 -5.27 -6.86
C ASP A 31 -8.34 -6.34 -6.28
N SER A 32 -8.07 -7.62 -6.58
CA SER A 32 -8.72 -8.77 -5.95
C SER A 32 -7.98 -9.29 -4.70
N GLY A 33 -6.81 -8.74 -4.39
CA GLY A 33 -5.95 -9.18 -3.29
C GLY A 33 -6.30 -8.55 -1.92
N ASN A 34 -5.40 -8.73 -0.95
CA ASN A 34 -5.56 -8.16 0.39
C ASN A 34 -5.68 -6.63 0.38
N ILE A 35 -6.58 -6.09 1.21
CA ILE A 35 -6.71 -4.64 1.35
C ILE A 35 -5.42 -4.06 1.95
N THR A 36 -4.90 -3.02 1.31
CA THR A 36 -3.72 -2.26 1.73
C THR A 36 -4.00 -0.78 1.57
N ILE A 37 -3.75 -0.01 2.63
CA ILE A 37 -4.18 1.37 2.80
C ILE A 37 -3.00 2.21 3.28
N GLY A 38 -2.83 3.38 2.68
CA GLY A 38 -1.92 4.43 3.15
C GLY A 38 -2.67 5.75 3.26
N LEU A 39 -2.59 6.40 4.41
CA LEU A 39 -3.23 7.70 4.67
C LEU A 39 -2.19 8.68 5.18
N ARG A 40 -2.17 9.88 4.61
CA ARG A 40 -1.26 10.97 4.96
C ARG A 40 -2.04 12.18 5.47
N SER A 41 -1.65 12.69 6.64
CA SER A 41 -2.08 13.98 7.18
C SER A 41 -0.89 14.92 7.34
N GLN A 42 -1.10 16.08 7.98
CA GLN A 42 0.01 16.94 8.42
C GLN A 42 0.83 16.32 9.56
N SER A 43 0.19 15.50 10.38
CA SER A 43 0.81 14.85 11.55
C SER A 43 1.79 13.74 11.16
N GLY A 44 1.53 13.06 10.03
CA GLY A 44 2.31 11.92 9.61
C GLY A 44 1.62 11.05 8.56
N VAL A 45 2.09 9.82 8.42
CA VAL A 45 1.55 8.80 7.51
C VAL A 45 1.27 7.52 8.28
N VAL A 46 0.15 6.88 7.96
CA VAL A 46 -0.22 5.55 8.44
C VAL A 46 -0.26 4.61 7.24
N LEU A 47 0.30 3.42 7.42
CA LEU A 47 0.17 2.29 6.52
C LEU A 47 -0.55 1.14 7.25
N ALA A 48 -1.59 0.60 6.63
CA ALA A 48 -2.36 -0.52 7.13
C ALA A 48 -2.51 -1.58 6.04
N THR A 49 -2.36 -2.85 6.37
CA THR A 49 -2.58 -3.96 5.43
C THR A 49 -3.22 -5.12 6.17
N GLU A 50 -4.02 -5.91 5.47
CA GLU A 50 -4.60 -7.13 6.04
C GLU A 50 -3.49 -8.10 6.45
N GLY A 51 -3.45 -8.39 7.76
CA GLY A 51 -2.58 -9.40 8.34
C GLY A 51 -3.09 -10.80 8.03
N ASN A 52 -2.22 -11.80 8.16
CA ASN A 52 -2.65 -13.18 8.09
C ASN A 52 -1.82 -14.07 9.02
N GLU A 53 -2.40 -14.51 10.12
CA GLU A 53 -1.83 -15.45 11.09
C GLU A 53 -1.38 -16.78 10.43
N GLN A 54 -1.97 -17.18 9.30
CA GLN A 54 -1.60 -18.41 8.58
C GLN A 54 -0.36 -18.27 7.69
N TYR A 55 0.04 -17.05 7.30
CA TYR A 55 1.23 -16.83 6.48
C TYR A 55 2.30 -16.11 7.29
N ALA A 56 3.46 -16.76 7.49
CA ALA A 56 4.60 -16.18 8.21
C ALA A 56 5.19 -14.90 7.56
N LEU A 57 4.77 -14.56 6.34
CA LEU A 57 5.27 -13.40 5.61
C LEU A 57 4.47 -12.16 5.96
N ARG A 58 5.14 -11.26 6.69
CA ARG A 58 4.66 -9.91 6.98
C ARG A 58 4.42 -9.14 5.68
N ARG A 59 3.53 -8.16 5.70
CA ARG A 59 3.26 -7.27 4.56
C ARG A 59 3.66 -5.83 4.84
N LEU A 60 4.00 -5.52 6.08
CA LEU A 60 4.46 -4.21 6.49
C LEU A 60 5.89 -4.25 7.01
N TYR A 61 6.75 -3.45 6.39
CA TYR A 61 8.19 -3.45 6.58
C TYR A 61 8.69 -2.08 6.99
N ASN A 62 9.73 -2.10 7.82
CA ASN A 62 10.55 -0.94 8.13
C ASN A 62 11.87 -1.06 7.36
N VAL A 63 12.23 -0.01 6.62
CA VAL A 63 13.50 0.15 5.89
C VAL A 63 14.30 1.27 6.56
N GLU A 64 15.47 0.92 7.11
CA GLU A 64 16.42 1.82 7.79
C GLU A 64 15.82 2.69 8.92
N GLY A 65 14.74 2.26 9.55
CA GLY A 65 14.09 2.99 10.64
C GLY A 65 13.20 4.14 10.18
N ARG A 66 13.35 4.65 8.95
CA ARG A 66 12.79 5.93 8.50
C ARG A 66 11.76 5.80 7.37
N ILE A 67 11.74 4.66 6.68
CA ILE A 67 10.82 4.41 5.58
C ILE A 67 9.95 3.21 5.92
N GLY A 68 8.64 3.39 5.86
CA GLY A 68 7.67 2.31 5.91
C GLY A 68 7.33 1.82 4.51
N VAL A 69 7.23 0.51 4.32
CA VAL A 69 6.81 -0.10 3.06
C VAL A 69 5.71 -1.12 3.33
N ALA A 70 4.52 -0.87 2.77
CA ALA A 70 3.43 -1.83 2.74
C ALA A 70 3.36 -2.51 1.36
N VAL A 71 3.21 -3.82 1.37
CA VAL A 71 3.16 -4.67 0.18
C VAL A 71 1.73 -5.11 -0.07
N SER A 72 1.19 -4.72 -1.24
CA SER A 72 -0.04 -5.27 -1.81
C SER A 72 0.30 -6.25 -2.93
N GLY A 73 -0.34 -7.41 -2.96
CA GLY A 73 -0.07 -8.47 -3.95
C GLY A 73 0.77 -9.63 -3.39
N VAL A 74 1.69 -10.14 -4.20
CA VAL A 74 2.50 -11.33 -3.88
C VAL A 74 3.56 -10.98 -2.83
N GLY A 75 3.39 -11.50 -1.62
CA GLY A 75 4.22 -11.17 -0.46
C GLY A 75 5.72 -11.47 -0.62
N SER A 76 6.08 -12.58 -1.28
CA SER A 76 7.49 -12.95 -1.53
C SER A 76 8.18 -12.00 -2.51
N ILE A 77 7.47 -11.53 -3.55
CA ILE A 77 7.97 -10.52 -4.47
C ILE A 77 8.15 -9.20 -3.72
N GLY A 78 7.17 -8.80 -2.89
CA GLY A 78 7.30 -7.62 -2.05
C GLY A 78 8.47 -7.68 -1.07
N GLN A 79 8.70 -8.82 -0.43
CA GLN A 79 9.86 -9.03 0.43
C GLN A 79 11.18 -8.84 -0.34
N THR A 80 11.27 -9.39 -1.55
CA THR A 80 12.43 -9.20 -2.42
C THR A 80 12.68 -7.72 -2.72
N LEU A 81 11.61 -6.96 -3.04
CA LEU A 81 11.72 -5.52 -3.27
C LEU A 81 12.12 -4.74 -2.01
N VAL A 82 11.67 -5.16 -0.84
CA VAL A 82 12.08 -4.58 0.44
C VAL A 82 13.56 -4.84 0.72
N ASP A 83 14.08 -6.02 0.40
CA ASP A 83 15.50 -6.33 0.58
C ASP A 83 16.38 -5.57 -0.41
N ILE A 84 15.90 -5.39 -1.65
CA ILE A 84 16.50 -4.44 -2.61
C ILE A 84 16.49 -3.02 -2.03
N ALA A 85 15.37 -2.57 -1.47
CA ALA A 85 15.25 -1.23 -0.89
C ALA A 85 16.25 -0.98 0.25
N LYS A 86 16.43 -1.95 1.16
CA LYS A 86 17.44 -1.88 2.23
C LYS A 86 18.85 -1.81 1.67
N THR A 87 19.14 -2.63 0.66
CA THR A 87 20.46 -2.65 0.00
C THR A 87 20.75 -1.31 -0.67
N GLU A 88 19.77 -0.73 -1.36
CA GLU A 88 19.86 0.59 -1.98
C GLU A 88 20.12 1.69 -0.93
N CYS A 89 19.37 1.71 0.17
CA CYS A 89 19.55 2.68 1.25
C CYS A 89 20.93 2.57 1.90
N SER A 90 21.36 1.34 2.23
CA SER A 90 22.68 1.06 2.80
C SER A 90 23.82 1.49 1.86
N SER A 91 23.68 1.20 0.57
CA SER A 91 24.67 1.56 -0.45
C SER A 91 24.74 3.07 -0.64
N TYR A 92 23.60 3.76 -0.64
CA TYR A 92 23.54 5.21 -0.74
C TYR A 92 24.20 5.90 0.45
N CYS A 93 23.90 5.45 1.67
CA CYS A 93 24.54 5.98 2.86
C CYS A 93 26.07 5.75 2.83
N SER A 94 26.52 4.58 2.39
CA SER A 94 27.95 4.28 2.26
C SER A 94 28.65 5.15 1.22
N ASN A 95 28.00 5.45 0.09
CA ASN A 95 28.59 6.19 -1.02
C ASN A 95 28.54 7.71 -0.83
N PHE A 96 27.46 8.21 -0.20
CA PHE A 96 27.19 9.66 -0.09
C PHE A 96 27.27 10.20 1.34
N GLY A 97 27.40 9.34 2.34
CA GLY A 97 27.48 9.74 3.75
C GLY A 97 26.18 10.33 4.32
N ALA A 98 25.05 10.07 3.67
CA ALA A 98 23.73 10.59 4.04
C ALA A 98 22.63 9.55 3.86
N ASP A 99 21.58 9.63 4.67
CA ASP A 99 20.40 8.78 4.52
C ASP A 99 19.70 9.03 3.17
N MET A 100 19.26 7.95 2.51
CA MET A 100 18.47 8.08 1.28
C MET A 100 17.07 8.62 1.61
N ASN A 101 16.63 9.65 0.89
CA ASN A 101 15.26 10.14 0.99
C ASN A 101 14.28 9.22 0.23
N LEU A 102 13.00 9.29 0.57
CA LEU A 102 11.99 8.40 0.00
C LEU A 102 11.81 8.61 -1.49
N ARG A 103 11.92 9.85 -2.00
CA ARG A 103 11.78 10.15 -3.43
C ARG A 103 12.85 9.45 -4.27
N GLU A 104 14.09 9.45 -3.80
CA GLU A 104 15.20 8.74 -4.45
C GLU A 104 14.94 7.23 -4.44
N LEU A 105 14.58 6.67 -3.28
CA LEU A 105 14.28 5.24 -3.14
C LEU A 105 13.12 4.82 -4.05
N GLN A 106 12.03 5.59 -4.04
CA GLN A 106 10.86 5.34 -4.89
C GLN A 106 11.23 5.36 -6.36
N THR A 107 12.07 6.30 -6.81
CA THR A 107 12.50 6.36 -8.21
C THR A 107 13.28 5.11 -8.61
N ARG A 108 14.18 4.61 -7.75
CA ARG A 108 14.95 3.38 -8.00
C ARG A 108 14.07 2.14 -8.05
N LEU A 109 13.17 1.98 -7.07
CA LEU A 109 12.23 0.86 -7.03
C LEU A 109 11.27 0.88 -8.23
N ALA A 110 10.72 2.04 -8.57
CA ALA A 110 9.86 2.23 -9.74
C ALA A 110 10.58 1.84 -11.04
N THR A 111 11.84 2.27 -11.20
CA THR A 111 12.68 1.90 -12.35
C THR A 111 12.95 0.40 -12.41
N TYR A 112 13.23 -0.24 -11.26
CA TYR A 112 13.42 -1.69 -11.18
C TYR A 112 12.16 -2.46 -11.59
N ILE A 113 10.99 -2.04 -11.09
CA ILE A 113 9.69 -2.63 -11.45
C ILE A 113 9.42 -2.42 -12.94
N HIS A 114 9.66 -1.22 -13.47
CA HIS A 114 9.50 -0.93 -14.91
C HIS A 114 10.39 -1.81 -15.80
N GLY A 115 11.59 -2.19 -15.34
CA GLY A 115 12.45 -3.14 -16.04
C GLY A 115 11.76 -4.49 -16.34
N HIS A 116 10.83 -4.90 -15.48
CA HIS A 116 10.03 -6.12 -15.64
C HIS A 116 8.83 -5.92 -16.60
N THR A 117 8.56 -4.68 -17.03
CA THR A 117 7.47 -4.33 -17.96
C THR A 117 7.97 -3.98 -19.36
N ILE A 118 9.27 -4.05 -19.62
CA ILE A 118 9.85 -3.83 -20.96
C ILE A 118 10.46 -5.11 -21.55
N SER A 119 10.77 -6.11 -20.72
CA SER A 119 11.48 -7.32 -21.15
C SER A 119 10.56 -8.41 -21.70
N SER A 120 10.81 -8.79 -22.96
CA SER A 120 10.64 -10.11 -23.62
C SER A 120 10.08 -11.32 -22.87
N VAL A 121 10.77 -11.57 -21.76
CA VAL A 121 10.96 -12.92 -21.21
C VAL A 121 10.59 -12.93 -19.72
N ILE A 122 10.43 -11.75 -19.12
CA ILE A 122 10.19 -11.57 -17.70
C ILE A 122 8.76 -11.04 -17.53
N GLN A 123 8.04 -11.63 -16.57
CA GLN A 123 6.69 -11.21 -16.22
C GLN A 123 6.71 -9.92 -15.40
N PRO A 124 5.71 -9.02 -15.56
CA PRO A 124 5.52 -7.90 -14.64
C PRO A 124 5.40 -8.40 -13.20
N LEU A 125 5.94 -7.64 -12.27
CA LEU A 125 5.87 -8.02 -10.85
C LEU A 125 4.44 -7.84 -10.34
N GLU A 126 3.88 -8.90 -9.76
CA GLU A 126 2.53 -8.89 -9.17
C GLU A 126 2.52 -8.23 -7.79
N VAL A 127 2.90 -6.96 -7.75
CA VAL A 127 3.09 -6.19 -6.52
C VAL A 127 2.78 -4.71 -6.73
N ARG A 128 2.23 -4.10 -5.68
CA ARG A 128 2.11 -2.66 -5.52
C ARG A 128 2.68 -2.28 -4.17
N LEU A 129 3.49 -1.23 -4.14
CA LEU A 129 4.13 -0.75 -2.92
C LEU A 129 3.51 0.57 -2.49
N LEU A 130 3.19 0.68 -1.20
CA LEU A 130 2.89 1.94 -0.55
C LEU A 130 4.06 2.28 0.35
N CYS A 131 4.75 3.38 0.07
CA CYS A 131 5.93 3.79 0.79
C CYS A 131 5.67 5.09 1.55
N ALA A 132 6.06 5.13 2.83
CA ALA A 132 5.81 6.25 3.72
C ALA A 132 7.12 6.75 4.35
N SER A 133 7.31 8.06 4.43
CA SER A 133 8.39 8.69 5.18
C SER A 133 7.91 9.97 5.85
N TYR A 134 8.71 10.48 6.78
CA TYR A 134 8.58 11.83 7.30
C TYR A 134 9.94 12.52 7.21
N GLU A 135 10.03 13.51 6.33
CA GLU A 135 11.27 14.22 5.99
C GLU A 135 11.13 15.70 6.33
N GLU A 136 12.16 16.50 6.04
CA GLU A 136 12.14 17.95 6.31
C GLU A 136 10.99 18.67 5.60
N ALA A 137 10.63 18.23 4.39
CA ALA A 137 9.48 18.74 3.64
C ALA A 137 8.12 18.26 4.20
N GLY A 138 8.14 17.45 5.27
CA GLY A 138 6.96 16.90 5.93
C GLY A 138 6.68 15.44 5.58
N PRO A 139 5.47 14.94 5.90
CA PRO A 139 5.08 13.56 5.64
C PRO A 139 4.95 13.31 4.14
N MET A 140 5.40 12.14 3.68
CA MET A 140 5.32 11.71 2.29
C MET A 140 4.72 10.30 2.19
N LEU A 141 3.81 10.13 1.25
CA LEU A 141 3.23 8.85 0.88
C LEU A 141 3.34 8.70 -0.64
N TYR A 142 3.98 7.63 -1.08
CA TYR A 142 4.12 7.26 -2.49
C TYR A 142 3.46 5.92 -2.75
N VAL A 143 2.87 5.79 -3.94
CA VAL A 143 2.41 4.52 -4.49
C VAL A 143 3.31 4.18 -5.67
N ILE A 144 3.76 2.93 -5.74
CA ILE A 144 4.47 2.37 -6.89
C ILE A 144 3.61 1.25 -7.46
N GLU A 145 3.18 1.45 -8.71
CA GLU A 145 2.31 0.54 -9.45
C GLU A 145 3.13 -0.57 -10.15
N PRO A 146 2.52 -1.73 -10.48
CA PRO A 146 3.20 -2.81 -11.19
C PRO A 146 3.71 -2.41 -12.59
N SER A 147 3.27 -1.27 -13.14
CA SER A 147 3.78 -0.68 -14.37
C SER A 147 5.14 0.01 -14.22
N GLY A 148 5.57 0.26 -12.98
CA GLY A 148 6.66 1.18 -12.65
C GLY A 148 6.22 2.64 -12.57
N ASP A 149 4.93 2.96 -12.78
CA ASP A 149 4.41 4.30 -12.47
C ASP A 149 4.50 4.54 -10.96
N SER A 150 4.82 5.78 -10.59
CA SER A 150 4.96 6.14 -9.18
C SER A 150 4.59 7.58 -8.92
N ARG A 151 3.80 7.77 -7.86
CA ARG A 151 3.13 9.04 -7.60
C ARG A 151 2.95 9.29 -6.11
N GLY A 152 3.07 10.57 -5.73
CA GLY A 152 2.74 11.01 -4.39
C GLY A 152 1.22 11.01 -4.18
N SER A 153 0.76 10.63 -2.99
CA SER A 153 -0.66 10.60 -2.64
C SER A 153 -0.94 11.16 -1.24
N TYR A 154 -2.18 11.59 -1.02
CA TYR A 154 -2.73 11.83 0.33
C TYR A 154 -3.42 10.58 0.88
N GLY A 155 -4.03 9.77 0.01
CA GLY A 155 -4.70 8.53 0.35
C GLY A 155 -4.51 7.51 -0.77
N ALA A 156 -4.06 6.32 -0.43
CA ALA A 156 -3.84 5.22 -1.35
C ALA A 156 -4.53 3.97 -0.80
N ILE A 157 -5.37 3.33 -1.62
CA ILE A 157 -6.15 2.16 -1.23
C ILE A 157 -6.06 1.17 -2.39
N SER A 158 -5.70 -0.07 -2.08
CA SER A 158 -5.51 -1.17 -3.02
C SER A 158 -6.08 -2.46 -2.44
N GLY A 159 -6.51 -3.38 -3.28
CA GLY A 159 -7.05 -4.68 -2.86
C GLY A 159 -8.59 -4.75 -2.87
N HIS A 160 -9.10 -5.89 -2.44
CA HIS A 160 -10.51 -6.22 -2.49
C HIS A 160 -11.36 -5.24 -1.69
N GLY A 161 -12.54 -4.88 -2.21
CA GLY A 161 -13.46 -3.96 -1.55
C GLY A 161 -12.96 -2.51 -1.45
N CYS A 162 -11.88 -2.15 -2.16
CA CYS A 162 -11.30 -0.80 -2.11
C CYS A 162 -12.31 0.31 -2.44
N ASN A 163 -13.32 0.05 -3.28
CA ASN A 163 -14.36 1.03 -3.61
C ASN A 163 -15.14 1.52 -2.38
N LEU A 164 -15.44 0.63 -1.43
CA LEU A 164 -16.13 0.99 -0.19
C LEU A 164 -15.24 1.87 0.70
N ALA A 165 -13.97 1.49 0.83
CA ALA A 165 -12.96 2.25 1.55
C ALA A 165 -12.71 3.64 0.91
N MET A 166 -12.62 3.71 -0.42
CA MET A 166 -12.49 4.97 -1.17
C MET A 166 -13.69 5.89 -0.99
N ASN A 167 -14.90 5.35 -0.92
CA ASN A 167 -16.10 6.16 -0.67
C ASN A 167 -16.08 6.78 0.74
N ARG A 168 -15.61 6.04 1.76
CA ARG A 168 -15.39 6.62 3.09
C ARG A 168 -14.30 7.69 3.07
N LEU A 169 -13.20 7.45 2.37
CA LEU A 169 -12.09 8.40 2.25
C LEU A 169 -12.54 9.76 1.70
N LYS A 170 -13.45 9.79 0.72
CA LYS A 170 -13.99 11.04 0.14
C LYS A 170 -14.73 11.92 1.16
N GLY A 171 -15.26 11.35 2.23
CA GLY A 171 -15.99 12.07 3.28
C GLY A 171 -15.10 12.62 4.41
N ILE A 172 -13.80 12.37 4.37
CA ILE A 172 -12.88 12.65 5.48
C ILE A 172 -11.85 13.70 5.05
N ASN A 173 -11.66 14.73 5.88
CA ASN A 173 -10.55 15.65 5.72
C ASN A 173 -9.29 15.08 6.40
N LEU A 174 -8.45 14.38 5.64
CA LEU A 174 -7.22 13.78 6.17
C LEU A 174 -6.26 14.80 6.78
N SER A 175 -6.19 16.02 6.25
CA SER A 175 -5.14 16.99 6.59
C SER A 175 -5.13 17.37 8.07
N SER A 176 -6.30 17.40 8.72
CA SER A 176 -6.48 17.77 10.13
C SER A 176 -6.33 16.61 11.12
N LEU A 177 -6.20 15.38 10.64
CA LEU A 177 -6.21 14.20 11.52
C LEU A 177 -4.84 13.97 12.18
N SER A 178 -4.89 13.59 13.46
CA SER A 178 -3.77 13.00 14.19
C SER A 178 -3.41 11.62 13.64
N LEU A 179 -2.21 11.12 13.97
CA LEU A 179 -1.79 9.76 13.59
C LEU A 179 -2.71 8.67 14.16
N GLU A 180 -3.23 8.85 15.37
CA GLU A 180 -4.17 7.91 15.98
C GLU A 180 -5.53 7.91 15.28
N GLU A 181 -6.02 9.07 14.84
CA GLU A 181 -7.25 9.17 14.06
C GLU A 181 -7.07 8.56 12.66
N LEU A 182 -5.93 8.79 12.01
CA LEU A 182 -5.59 8.11 10.75
C LEU A 182 -5.56 6.59 10.93
N ALA A 183 -4.97 6.09 12.02
CA ALA A 183 -4.94 4.68 12.34
C ALA A 183 -6.35 4.09 12.51
N LYS A 184 -7.22 4.77 13.26
CA LYS A 184 -8.62 4.41 13.43
C LYS A 184 -9.37 4.38 12.10
N GLU A 185 -9.23 5.43 11.28
CA GLU A 185 -9.88 5.51 9.98
C GLU A 185 -9.39 4.45 8.99
N SER A 186 -8.08 4.18 8.93
CA SER A 186 -7.55 3.11 8.09
C SER A 186 -8.11 1.74 8.49
N THR A 187 -8.31 1.49 9.79
CA THR A 187 -8.89 0.25 10.30
C THR A 187 -10.38 0.13 9.97
N VAL A 188 -11.15 1.23 10.09
CA VAL A 188 -12.55 1.29 9.64
C VAL A 188 -12.66 0.98 8.15
N MET A 189 -11.79 1.57 7.33
CA MET A 189 -11.76 1.34 5.89
C MET A 189 -11.44 -0.12 5.55
N SER A 190 -10.49 -0.75 6.24
CA SER A 190 -10.19 -2.16 6.02
C SER A 190 -11.35 -3.08 6.41
N TYR A 191 -12.12 -2.74 7.45
CA TYR A 191 -13.32 -3.48 7.86
C TYR A 191 -14.45 -3.34 6.83
N LEU A 192 -14.67 -2.12 6.34
CA LEU A 192 -15.66 -1.85 5.28
C LEU A 192 -15.34 -2.63 4.01
N ALA A 193 -14.08 -2.62 3.59
CA ALA A 193 -13.63 -3.33 2.40
C ALA A 193 -13.81 -4.85 2.50
N ASN A 194 -13.70 -5.40 3.71
CA ASN A 194 -13.82 -6.83 3.96
C ASN A 194 -15.24 -7.27 4.36
N GLU A 195 -16.19 -6.34 4.55
CA GLU A 195 -17.54 -6.60 5.08
C GLU A 195 -17.53 -7.41 6.40
N LYS A 196 -16.42 -7.39 7.15
CA LYS A 196 -16.19 -8.18 8.36
C LYS A 196 -16.03 -7.28 9.58
N ALA A 197 -16.51 -7.76 10.73
CA ALA A 197 -16.39 -7.06 12.01
C ALA A 197 -15.01 -7.22 12.68
N ARG A 198 -14.23 -8.25 12.38
CA ARG A 198 -12.84 -8.33 12.83
C ARG A 198 -11.99 -9.06 11.80
N ILE A 199 -10.97 -8.36 11.32
CA ILE A 199 -9.88 -8.90 10.52
C ILE A 199 -8.57 -8.58 11.22
N GLU A 200 -7.52 -9.34 10.94
CA GLU A 200 -6.18 -9.00 11.35
C GLU A 200 -5.63 -7.85 10.51
N ILE A 201 -4.93 -6.93 11.17
CA ILE A 201 -4.37 -5.76 10.52
C ILE A 201 -2.93 -5.59 10.99
N GLU A 202 -2.01 -5.53 10.05
CA GLU A 202 -0.69 -4.96 10.28
C GLU A 202 -0.77 -3.45 10.10
N LEU A 203 -0.42 -2.70 11.13
CA LEU A 203 -0.50 -1.24 11.16
C LEU A 203 0.87 -0.65 11.52
N GLY A 204 1.25 0.41 10.83
CA GLY A 204 2.48 1.15 11.11
C GLY A 204 2.33 2.63 10.83
N LEU A 205 3.07 3.42 11.57
CA LEU A 205 2.93 4.87 11.62
C LEU A 205 4.31 5.52 11.50
N ILE A 206 4.35 6.69 10.88
CA ILE A 206 5.50 7.60 10.93
C ILE A 206 5.03 9.04 11.10
N GLY A 207 5.59 9.74 12.08
CA GLY A 207 5.25 11.12 12.42
C GLY A 207 6.48 11.98 12.68
N GLY A 208 6.27 13.30 12.68
CA GLY A 208 7.36 14.26 12.84
C GLY A 208 8.05 14.23 14.19
N SER A 209 7.37 13.74 15.24
CA SER A 209 7.95 13.63 16.59
C SER A 209 9.02 12.54 16.70
N THR A 210 8.90 11.46 15.91
CA THR A 210 9.85 10.34 15.94
C THR A 210 10.79 10.35 14.73
N GLY A 211 10.31 10.81 13.57
CA GLY A 211 11.01 10.67 12.29
C GLY A 211 11.28 9.21 11.90
N ARG A 212 10.63 8.25 12.59
CA ARG A 212 10.85 6.82 12.46
C ARG A 212 9.55 6.10 12.18
N PHE A 213 9.61 5.12 11.29
CA PHE A 213 8.49 4.25 10.98
C PHE A 213 8.41 3.14 12.02
N GLU A 214 7.30 3.04 12.72
CA GLU A 214 7.12 2.06 13.80
C GLU A 214 5.82 1.30 13.61
N LEU A 215 5.83 0.03 14.00
CA LEU A 215 4.60 -0.77 14.04
C LEU A 215 3.75 -0.28 15.19
N ALA A 216 2.43 -0.31 15.00
CA ALA A 216 1.49 0.08 16.02
C ALA A 216 1.62 -0.79 17.26
N SER A 217 1.55 -0.15 18.44
CA SER A 217 1.53 -0.88 19.70
C SER A 217 0.27 -1.76 19.82
N PRO A 218 0.30 -2.87 20.59
CA PRO A 218 -0.89 -3.69 20.82
C PRO A 218 -2.07 -2.91 21.41
N ARG A 219 -1.78 -1.89 22.22
CA ARG A 219 -2.78 -0.97 22.77
C ARG A 219 -3.47 -0.18 21.66
N LEU A 220 -2.70 0.48 20.79
CA LEU A 220 -3.25 1.26 19.68
C LEU A 220 -4.07 0.38 18.73
N LEU A 221 -3.57 -0.80 18.38
CA LEU A 221 -4.30 -1.78 17.57
C LEU A 221 -5.66 -2.12 18.19
N THR A 222 -5.69 -2.38 19.50
CA THR A 222 -6.93 -2.67 20.23
C THR A 222 -7.91 -1.50 20.16
N GLU A 223 -7.44 -0.27 20.36
CA GLU A 223 -8.25 0.94 20.26
C GLU A 223 -8.81 1.14 18.84
N CYS A 224 -8.02 0.89 17.80
CA CYS A 224 -8.44 0.92 16.40
C CYS A 224 -9.53 -0.12 16.11
N HIS A 225 -9.34 -1.37 16.53
CA HIS A 225 -10.35 -2.42 16.35
C HIS A 225 -11.67 -2.12 17.09
N ASN A 226 -11.59 -1.57 18.31
CA ASN A 226 -12.78 -1.18 19.07
C ASN A 226 -13.54 -0.05 18.38
N HIS A 227 -12.81 0.96 17.89
CA HIS A 227 -13.40 2.06 17.13
C HIS A 227 -14.06 1.58 15.84
N ALA A 228 -13.38 0.73 15.07
CA ALA A 228 -13.93 0.19 13.82
C ALA A 228 -15.20 -0.64 14.07
N ASN A 229 -15.22 -1.50 15.09
CA ASN A 229 -16.43 -2.23 15.49
C ASN A 229 -17.60 -1.31 15.81
N MET A 230 -17.35 -0.24 16.58
CA MET A 230 -18.37 0.74 16.94
C MET A 230 -18.95 1.43 15.69
N VAL A 231 -18.09 1.83 14.75
CA VAL A 231 -18.53 2.46 13.49
C VAL A 231 -19.33 1.50 12.61
N MET A 232 -18.87 0.26 12.44
CA MET A 232 -19.59 -0.76 11.66
C MET A 232 -20.99 -1.03 12.22
N GLN A 233 -21.13 -1.07 13.55
CA GLN A 233 -22.43 -1.22 14.20
C GLN A 233 -23.36 -0.03 13.95
N MET A 234 -22.85 1.20 13.90
CA MET A 234 -23.67 2.37 13.58
C MET A 234 -24.18 2.33 12.14
N LEU A 235 -23.30 2.01 11.18
CA LEU A 235 -23.66 1.95 9.76
C LEU A 235 -24.76 0.91 9.50
N SER A 236 -24.63 -0.29 10.09
CA SER A 236 -25.66 -1.35 9.97
C SER A 236 -27.03 -1.01 10.57
N ARG A 237 -27.11 -0.01 11.46
CA ARG A 237 -28.37 0.49 12.01
C ARG A 237 -28.99 1.56 11.11
N SER A 238 -28.16 2.39 10.48
CA SER A 238 -28.61 3.42 9.53
C SER A 238 -29.23 2.82 8.27
N ASP A 239 -28.73 1.68 7.78
CA ASP A 239 -29.27 1.02 6.58
C ASP A 239 -30.64 0.33 6.80
N LYS A 240 -31.12 0.26 8.05
CA LYS A 240 -32.40 -0.37 8.41
C LYS A 240 -33.58 0.61 8.52
N HIS A 241 -33.35 1.90 8.26
CA HIS A 241 -34.33 2.98 8.33
C HIS A 241 -34.32 3.79 7.04
#